data_AF-W5T673-F1
#
_entry.id   AF-W5T673-F1
#
_cell.length_a   1.000
_cell.length_b   1.000
_cell.length_c   1.000
_cell.angle_alpha   90.00
_cell.angle_beta   90.00
_cell.angle_gamma   90.00
#
_symmetry.space_group_name_H-M   'P 1'
#
loop_
_entity.id
_entity.type
_entity.pdbx_description
1 polymer ?
#
loop_
_entity_poly.entity_id
_entity_poly.type
_entity_poly.pdbx_seq_one_letter_code
_entity_poly.pdbx_strand_id
1 'polypeptide(L)'
;MKIDILNTIKSRVGDVTRVESDSGKEKARLRYRQLKEEIKARTLEEAVNRVELAKALYEIKKNKLYRFDGYDNFYEFCLDYKFSRTMIYRYIKIGAYLEKENISEQDIMQSSLNKIINDIRVKKSSPGC
;
A
#
# COMPACT_ATOMS: atom_id res chain seq x y z
N MET A 1 -49.57 35.53 43.61
CA MET A 1 -48.91 34.88 42.45
C MET A 1 -47.63 34.23 42.94
N LYS A 2 -47.61 32.90 43.17
CA LYS A 2 -46.41 32.20 43.65
C LYS A 2 -45.62 31.75 42.43
N ILE A 3 -44.42 32.30 42.26
CA ILE A 3 -43.48 31.89 41.22
C ILE A 3 -43.00 30.50 41.60
N ASP A 4 -43.28 29.50 40.77
CA ASP A 4 -42.80 28.13 40.98
C ASP A 4 -41.28 28.08 40.80
N ILE A 5 -40.59 28.22 41.92
CA ILE A 5 -39.13 28.14 42.03
C ILE A 5 -38.65 26.79 41.44
N LEU A 6 -39.43 25.72 41.59
CA LEU A 6 -39.15 24.40 41.03
C LEU A 6 -39.09 24.41 39.48
N ASN A 7 -39.97 25.17 38.82
CA ASN A 7 -39.97 25.30 37.36
C ASN A 7 -38.82 26.20 36.87
N THR A 8 -38.43 27.18 37.67
CA THR A 8 -37.29 28.07 37.39
C THR A 8 -35.95 27.35 37.57
N ILE A 9 -35.84 26.44 38.54
CA ILE A 9 -34.65 25.61 38.72
C ILE A 9 -34.55 24.56 37.61
N LYS A 10 -35.66 23.90 37.24
CA LYS A 10 -35.70 22.97 36.10
C LYS A 10 -35.34 23.61 34.76
N SER A 11 -35.67 24.88 34.54
CA SER A 11 -35.30 25.58 33.30
C SER A 11 -33.84 26.05 33.28
N ARG A 12 -33.23 26.28 34.45
CA ARG A 12 -31.81 26.67 34.59
C ARG A 12 -30.87 25.47 34.59
N VAL A 13 -31.30 24.31 35.10
CA VAL A 13 -30.61 23.03 34.90
C VAL A 13 -31.06 22.46 33.56
N GLY A 14 -30.79 23.20 32.49
CA GLY A 14 -30.88 22.67 31.13
C GLY A 14 -29.88 21.53 30.99
N ASP A 15 -30.40 20.32 30.81
CA ASP A 15 -29.74 19.20 30.12
C ASP A 15 -28.25 19.02 30.47
N VAL A 16 -27.97 18.59 31.71
CA VAL A 16 -26.63 18.11 32.15
C VAL A 16 -26.21 16.81 31.41
N THR A 17 -26.94 16.37 30.39
CA THR A 17 -26.72 15.09 29.71
C THR A 17 -26.06 15.17 28.33
N ARG A 18 -25.54 16.34 27.90
CA ARG A 18 -24.96 16.49 26.54
C ARG A 18 -23.43 16.50 26.42
N VAL A 19 -22.67 16.31 27.50
CA VAL A 19 -21.19 16.42 27.44
C VAL A 19 -20.50 15.08 27.09
N GLU A 20 -21.14 13.93 27.33
CA GLU A 20 -20.51 12.61 27.12
C GLU A 20 -20.55 12.12 25.66
N SER A 21 -21.51 12.57 24.85
CA SER A 21 -21.72 12.04 23.49
C SER A 21 -20.82 12.65 22.40
N ASP A 22 -20.25 13.83 22.64
CA ASP A 22 -19.42 14.55 21.66
C ASP A 22 -17.93 14.19 21.78
N SER A 23 -17.46 13.93 23.01
CA SER A 23 -16.10 13.44 23.31
C SER A 23 -15.80 12.10 22.61
N GLY A 24 -16.71 11.13 22.70
CA GLY A 24 -16.55 9.83 22.05
C GLY A 24 -16.53 9.91 20.52
N LYS A 25 -17.36 10.79 19.94
CA LYS A 25 -17.39 11.04 18.49
C LYS A 25 -16.11 11.73 18.02
N GLU A 26 -15.60 12.70 18.77
CA GLU A 26 -14.35 13.39 18.42
C GLU A 26 -13.15 12.43 18.51
N LYS A 27 -13.08 11.58 19.54
CA LYS A 27 -12.06 10.54 19.65
C LYS A 27 -12.11 9.54 18.47
N ALA A 28 -13.31 9.15 18.05
CA ALA A 28 -13.48 8.29 16.88
C ALA A 28 -13.06 8.99 15.57
N ARG A 29 -13.39 10.28 15.39
CA ARG A 29 -12.94 11.09 14.24
C ARG A 29 -11.42 11.23 14.19
N LEU A 30 -10.78 11.46 15.34
CA LEU A 30 -9.33 11.53 15.45
C LEU A 30 -8.68 10.19 15.08
N ARG A 31 -9.18 9.07 15.65
CA ARG A 31 -8.66 7.73 15.32
C ARG A 31 -8.83 7.40 13.84
N TYR A 32 -9.98 7.74 13.25
CA TYR A 32 -10.21 7.56 11.82
C TYR A 32 -9.20 8.35 10.97
N ARG A 33 -8.89 9.60 11.34
CA ARG A 33 -7.87 10.40 10.63
C ARG A 33 -6.49 9.75 10.72
N GLN A 34 -6.10 9.28 11.91
CA GLN A 34 -4.84 8.57 12.11
C GLN A 34 -4.75 7.31 11.24
N LEU A 35 -5.80 6.48 11.24
CA LEU A 35 -5.86 5.27 10.42
C LEU A 35 -5.71 5.56 8.93
N LYS A 36 -6.27 6.67 8.41
CA LYS A 36 -6.08 7.06 7.01
C LYS A 36 -4.62 7.37 6.68
N GLU A 37 -3.92 8.08 7.58
CA GLU A 37 -2.50 8.36 7.38
C GLU A 37 -1.64 7.09 7.53
N GLU A 38 -1.97 6.21 8.47
CA GLU A 38 -1.34 4.88 8.59
C GLU A 38 -1.52 4.05 7.30
N ILE A 39 -2.71 4.04 6.71
CA ILE A 39 -2.99 3.33 5.45
C ILE A 39 -2.14 3.89 4.32
N LYS A 40 -2.06 5.23 4.17
CA LYS A 40 -1.23 5.85 3.13
C LYS A 40 0.25 5.49 3.30
N ALA A 41 0.78 5.62 4.52
CA ALA A 41 2.17 5.32 4.81
C ALA A 41 2.52 3.85 4.51
N ARG A 42 1.69 2.92 5.00
CA ARG A 42 1.88 1.47 4.78
C ARG A 42 1.74 1.07 3.32
N THR A 43 0.82 1.70 2.58
CA THR A 43 0.63 1.41 1.15
C THR A 43 1.84 1.88 0.34
N LEU A 44 2.41 3.05 0.70
CA LEU A 44 3.64 3.55 0.08
C LEU A 44 4.83 2.64 0.38
N GLU A 45 5.00 2.25 1.64
CA GLU A 45 6.04 1.31 2.07
C GLU A 45 5.91 -0.04 1.33
N GLU A 46 4.69 -0.56 1.20
CA GLU A 46 4.44 -1.78 0.43
C GLU A 46 4.82 -1.62 -1.05
N ALA A 47 4.58 -0.46 -1.64
CA ALA A 47 4.97 -0.17 -3.01
C ALA A 47 6.50 -0.11 -3.19
N VAL A 48 7.22 0.56 -2.27
CA VAL A 48 8.69 0.56 -2.23
C VAL A 48 9.23 -0.86 -2.15
N ASN A 49 8.76 -1.63 -1.15
CA ASN A 49 9.22 -2.98 -0.90
C ASN A 49 9.02 -3.90 -2.11
N ARG A 50 7.90 -3.74 -2.84
CA ARG A 50 7.65 -4.49 -4.08
C ARG A 50 8.62 -4.13 -5.21
N VAL A 51 9.01 -2.87 -5.33
CA VAL A 51 9.98 -2.41 -6.34
C VAL A 51 11.37 -2.94 -6.03
N GLU A 52 11.82 -2.84 -4.78
CA GLU A 52 13.10 -3.37 -4.34
C GLU A 52 13.18 -4.89 -4.51
N LEU A 53 12.11 -5.60 -4.13
CA LEU A 53 12.00 -7.04 -4.35
C LEU A 53 12.08 -7.40 -5.85
N ALA A 54 11.44 -6.62 -6.72
CA ALA A 54 11.52 -6.83 -8.17
C ALA A 54 12.97 -6.71 -8.70
N LYS A 55 13.71 -5.71 -8.22
CA LYS A 55 15.11 -5.49 -8.57
C LYS A 55 15.98 -6.66 -8.11
N ALA A 56 15.89 -7.04 -6.83
CA ALA A 56 16.67 -8.13 -6.27
C ALA A 56 16.41 -9.47 -7.00
N LEU A 57 15.14 -9.83 -7.20
CA LEU A 57 14.77 -11.05 -7.94
C LEU A 57 15.28 -11.01 -9.38
N TYR A 58 15.22 -9.86 -10.03
CA TYR A 58 15.70 -9.71 -11.40
C TYR A 58 17.22 -9.83 -11.49
N GLU A 59 17.97 -9.21 -10.59
CA GLU A 59 19.43 -9.29 -10.53
C GLU A 59 19.89 -10.73 -10.27
N ILE A 60 19.30 -11.41 -9.28
CA ILE A 60 19.57 -12.82 -8.98
C ILE A 60 19.33 -13.69 -10.22
N LYS A 61 18.21 -13.48 -10.93
CA LYS A 61 17.90 -14.23 -12.14
C LYS A 61 18.89 -13.95 -13.26
N LYS A 62 19.14 -12.66 -13.55
CA LYS A 62 19.98 -12.19 -14.66
C LYS A 62 21.41 -12.71 -14.52
N ASN A 63 21.97 -12.62 -13.32
CA ASN A 63 23.35 -13.01 -13.01
C ASN A 63 23.47 -14.47 -12.56
N LYS A 64 22.36 -15.20 -12.53
CA LYS A 64 22.27 -16.60 -12.06
C LYS A 64 22.82 -16.81 -10.64
N LEU A 65 22.64 -15.82 -9.74
CA LEU A 65 23.17 -15.85 -8.37
C LEU A 65 22.57 -16.97 -7.52
N TYR A 66 21.38 -17.46 -7.87
CA TYR A 66 20.75 -18.62 -7.25
C TYR A 66 21.63 -19.90 -7.29
N ARG A 67 22.66 -19.93 -8.16
CA ARG A 67 23.64 -21.02 -8.21
C ARG A 67 24.54 -21.08 -6.99
N PHE A 68 24.73 -19.98 -6.26
CA PHE A 68 25.51 -19.97 -5.02
C PHE A 68 24.90 -20.85 -3.93
N ASP A 69 23.57 -20.97 -3.93
CA ASP A 69 22.82 -21.86 -3.02
C ASP A 69 22.59 -23.25 -3.62
N GLY A 70 23.16 -23.55 -4.80
CA GLY A 70 23.07 -24.86 -5.44
C GLY A 70 21.80 -25.14 -6.24
N TYR A 71 20.90 -24.17 -6.43
CA TYR A 71 19.66 -24.41 -7.21
C TYR A 71 19.93 -24.61 -8.69
N ASP A 72 19.17 -25.52 -9.32
CA ASP A 72 19.33 -25.82 -10.74
C ASP A 72 18.69 -24.78 -11.65
N ASN A 73 17.73 -24.03 -11.13
CA ASN A 73 17.10 -22.96 -11.86
C ASN A 73 16.52 -21.91 -10.91
N PHE A 74 16.31 -20.72 -11.44
CA PHE A 74 15.77 -19.60 -10.68
C PHE A 74 14.37 -19.88 -10.09
N TYR A 75 13.57 -20.74 -10.73
CA TYR A 75 12.23 -21.04 -10.24
C TYR A 75 12.28 -21.84 -8.94
N GLU A 76 13.15 -22.85 -8.84
CA GLU A 76 13.38 -23.60 -7.60
C GLU A 76 13.82 -22.70 -6.45
N PHE A 77 14.80 -21.82 -6.70
CA PHE A 77 15.21 -20.80 -5.72
C PHE A 77 14.02 -19.98 -5.19
N CYS A 78 13.09 -19.60 -6.06
CA CYS A 78 11.93 -18.80 -5.66
C CYS A 78 10.90 -19.57 -4.83
N LEU A 79 10.90 -20.91 -4.87
CA LEU A 79 9.94 -21.72 -4.11
C LEU A 79 10.21 -21.66 -2.62
N ASP A 80 11.47 -21.50 -2.20
CA ASP A 80 11.86 -21.39 -0.80
C ASP A 80 11.31 -20.11 -0.13
N TYR A 81 11.07 -19.08 -0.94
CA TYR A 81 10.41 -17.83 -0.54
C TYR A 81 8.90 -17.83 -0.81
N LYS A 82 8.31 -19.00 -1.12
CA LYS A 82 6.88 -19.20 -1.36
C LYS A 82 6.31 -18.36 -2.51
N PHE A 83 7.13 -18.02 -3.50
CA PHE A 83 6.64 -17.31 -4.67
C PHE A 83 5.89 -18.24 -5.63
N SER A 84 4.67 -17.86 -6.00
CA SER A 84 3.96 -18.52 -7.10
C SER A 84 4.59 -18.19 -8.45
N ARG A 85 4.43 -19.08 -9.44
CA ARG A 85 4.90 -18.85 -10.82
C ARG A 85 4.43 -17.52 -11.41
N THR A 86 3.19 -17.12 -11.10
CA THR A 86 2.65 -15.82 -11.51
C THR A 86 3.41 -14.66 -10.87
N MET A 87 3.69 -14.70 -9.56
CA MET A 87 4.46 -13.65 -8.89
C MET A 87 5.88 -13.55 -9.46
N ILE A 88 6.54 -14.68 -9.66
CA ILE A 88 7.89 -14.74 -10.25
C ILE A 88 7.90 -14.05 -11.62
N TYR A 89 6.97 -14.41 -12.51
CA TYR A 89 6.86 -13.77 -13.83
C TYR A 89 6.69 -12.25 -13.73
N ARG A 90 5.81 -11.78 -12.82
CA ARG A 90 5.51 -10.35 -12.64
C ARG A 90 6.74 -9.58 -12.15
N TYR A 91 7.39 -10.04 -11.09
CA TYR A 91 8.55 -9.36 -10.53
C TYR A 91 9.73 -9.31 -11.50
N ILE A 92 9.99 -10.41 -12.22
CA ILE A 92 11.02 -10.41 -13.26
C ILE A 92 10.72 -9.43 -14.38
N LYS A 93 9.45 -9.33 -14.80
CA LYS A 93 9.04 -8.38 -15.85
C LYS A 93 9.24 -6.93 -15.40
N ILE A 94 8.95 -6.63 -14.13
CA ILE A 94 9.11 -5.30 -13.53
C ILE A 94 10.60 -4.95 -13.39
N GLY A 95 11.41 -5.83 -12.80
CA GLY A 95 12.85 -5.59 -12.65
C GLY A 95 13.55 -5.38 -14.00
N ALA A 96 13.19 -6.18 -15.02
CA ALA A 96 13.71 -5.99 -16.37
C ALA A 96 13.31 -4.65 -17.00
N TYR A 97 12.11 -4.14 -16.67
CA TYR A 97 11.62 -2.86 -17.17
C TYR A 97 12.29 -1.68 -16.47
N LEU A 98 12.47 -1.77 -15.15
CA LEU A 98 13.21 -0.80 -14.34
C LEU A 98 14.66 -0.64 -14.83
N GLU A 99 15.34 -1.74 -15.13
CA GLU A 99 16.72 -1.69 -15.65
C GLU A 99 16.80 -1.10 -17.06
N LYS A 100 15.84 -1.41 -17.95
CA LYS A 100 15.91 -1.03 -19.37
C LYS A 100 15.52 0.40 -19.68
N GLU A 101 14.51 0.93 -19.00
CA GLU A 101 13.83 2.15 -19.49
C GLU A 101 14.27 3.41 -18.76
N ASN A 102 15.21 3.32 -17.82
CA ASN A 102 15.64 4.45 -16.99
C ASN A 102 14.45 5.19 -16.35
N ILE A 103 13.38 4.45 -16.03
CA ILE A 103 12.13 4.98 -15.49
C ILE A 103 12.26 5.20 -13.99
N SER A 104 11.73 6.32 -13.53
CA SER A 104 11.72 6.69 -12.12
C SER A 104 10.94 5.66 -11.30
N GLU A 105 11.56 5.19 -10.22
CA GLU A 105 10.94 4.32 -9.23
C GLU A 105 9.65 4.91 -8.67
N GLN A 106 9.57 6.26 -8.62
CA GLN A 106 8.38 6.96 -8.17
C GLN A 106 7.16 6.73 -9.08
N ASP A 107 7.37 6.61 -10.39
CA ASP A 107 6.28 6.36 -11.35
C ASP A 107 5.70 4.96 -11.17
N ILE A 108 6.54 4.00 -10.78
CA ILE A 108 6.12 2.62 -10.50
C ILE A 108 5.44 2.54 -9.13
N MET A 109 5.95 3.23 -8.11
CA MET A 109 5.37 3.22 -6.76
C MET A 109 3.94 3.77 -6.72
N GLN A 110 3.60 4.71 -7.60
CA GLN A 110 2.24 5.27 -7.71
C GLN A 110 1.28 4.40 -8.55
N SER A 111 1.77 3.31 -9.14
CA SER A 111 1.02 2.47 -10.06
C SER A 111 0.83 1.05 -9.51
N SER A 112 -0.34 0.46 -9.70
CA SER A 112 -0.55 -0.94 -9.29
C SER A 112 0.27 -1.89 -10.16
N LEU A 113 0.73 -3.02 -9.61
CA LEU A 113 1.51 -4.03 -10.36
C LEU A 113 0.82 -4.45 -11.67
N ASN A 114 -0.51 -4.60 -11.64
CA ASN A 114 -1.29 -4.93 -12.85
C ASN A 114 -1.23 -3.82 -13.90
N LYS A 115 -1.32 -2.56 -13.46
CA LYS A 115 -1.21 -1.40 -14.35
C LYS A 115 0.19 -1.32 -14.96
N ILE A 116 1.24 -1.47 -14.16
CA ILE A 116 2.64 -1.54 -14.65
C ILE A 116 2.81 -2.64 -15.70
N ILE A 117 2.31 -3.85 -15.44
CA ILE A 117 2.43 -4.98 -16.37
C ILE A 117 1.68 -4.72 -17.69
N ASN A 118 0.53 -4.05 -17.62
CA ASN A 118 -0.26 -3.64 -18.77
C ASN A 118 0.44 -2.54 -19.55
N ASP A 119 0.98 -1.53 -18.89
CA ASP A 119 1.74 -0.44 -19.53
C ASP A 119 2.96 -1.00 -20.27
N ILE A 120 3.68 -1.94 -19.67
CA ILE A 120 4.78 -2.67 -20.34
C ILE A 120 4.27 -3.43 -21.57
N ARG A 121 3.08 -4.02 -21.51
CA ARG A 121 2.49 -4.76 -22.65
C ARG A 121 2.06 -3.81 -23.78
N VAL A 122 1.45 -2.67 -23.46
CA VAL A 122 1.01 -1.67 -24.44
C VAL A 122 2.22 -1.06 -25.13
N LYS A 123 3.25 -0.63 -24.40
CA LYS A 123 4.49 -0.09 -25.00
C LYS A 123 5.16 -1.05 -25.99
N LYS A 124 5.18 -2.36 -25.70
CA LYS A 124 5.72 -3.37 -26.63
C LYS A 124 4.88 -3.58 -27.89
N SER A 125 3.60 -3.20 -27.86
CA SER A 125 2.66 -3.31 -28.99
C SER A 125 2.74 -2.12 -29.94
N SER A 126 3.47 -1.05 -29.57
CA SER A 126 3.73 0.11 -30.43
C SER A 126 5.21 0.19 -30.84
N PRO A 127 5.73 -0.72 -31.67
CA PRO A 127 6.96 -0.45 -32.40
C PRO A 127 6.62 0.39 -33.64
N GLY A 128 6.87 1.71 -33.57
CA GLY A 128 6.93 2.59 -34.74
C GLY A 128 5.63 3.31 -35.12
N CYS A 129 5.60 4.62 -34.86
CA CYS A 129 5.34 5.60 -35.91
C CYS A 129 6.65 6.32 -36.19
#